data_AF-A0A847QME3-F1
#
_entry.id   AF-A0A847QME3-F1
#
_cell.length_a   1.000
_cell.length_b   1.000
_cell.length_c   1.000
_cell.angle_alpha   90.00
_cell.angle_beta   90.00
_cell.angle_gamma   90.00
#
_symmetry.space_group_name_H-M   'P 1'
#
loop_
_entity.id
_entity.type
_entity.pdbx_description
1 polymer ?
#
loop_
_entity_poly.entity_id
_entity_poly.type
_entity_poly.pdbx_seq_one_letter_code
_entity_poly.pdbx_strand_id
1 'polypeptide(L)'
;MSRYYESRNLPWVDTSTKSMKYGRVYVCLESGEDASLTLYNGGNSKLPAYLIYFVLKIVFGSEWIKRLDTFHLARSSRWQVEIILKTEDSKEYRLYSCEDSSNEPCCSSKITVLNGGIASFSIQAKDATPLLKEIIEDYPPIFLPRYKNYRYTYFFPTNNFFFYPNELNLAKLPELKRRLQQETASIKPEIDSFWQKAIAAGEPSGIEESIEALKCLEVFLA
;
A
#
# COMPACT_ATOMS: atom_id res chain seq x y z
N MET A 1 -1.22 25.91 6.96
CA MET A 1 -2.33 24.94 6.81
C MET A 1 -2.08 23.78 7.76
N SER A 2 -3.05 23.42 8.60
CA SER A 2 -2.95 22.29 9.52
C SER A 2 -3.02 20.98 8.75
N ARG A 3 -1.96 20.17 8.78
CA ARG A 3 -1.98 18.80 8.25
C ARG A 3 -2.85 17.96 9.16
N TYR A 4 -3.95 17.41 8.65
CA TYR A 4 -4.75 16.43 9.37
C TYR A 4 -4.14 15.04 9.17
N TYR A 5 -4.09 14.28 10.25
CA TYR A 5 -3.61 12.90 10.27
C TYR A 5 -4.79 12.03 10.69
N GLU A 6 -5.22 11.13 9.81
CA GLU A 6 -6.10 10.06 10.22
C GLU A 6 -5.22 8.83 10.51
N SER A 7 -5.13 8.46 11.78
CA SER A 7 -4.42 7.25 12.19
C SER A 7 -5.40 6.20 12.68
N ARG A 8 -5.24 4.96 12.21
CA ARG A 8 -6.06 3.82 12.61
C ARG A 8 -5.18 2.66 13.05
N ASN A 9 -5.55 2.02 14.16
CA ASN A 9 -4.92 0.81 14.66
C ASN A 9 -5.82 -0.38 14.32
N LEU A 10 -5.36 -1.25 13.43
CA LEU A 10 -6.17 -2.32 12.86
C LEU A 10 -5.60 -3.69 13.27
N PRO A 11 -6.30 -4.47 14.12
CA PRO A 11 -5.90 -5.84 14.42
C PRO A 11 -6.21 -6.74 13.23
N TRP A 12 -5.29 -7.61 12.84
CA TRP A 12 -5.55 -8.56 11.77
C TRP A 12 -5.32 -9.99 12.24
N VAL A 13 -6.11 -10.93 11.70
CA VAL A 13 -5.99 -12.36 11.95
C VAL A 13 -6.12 -13.11 10.63
N ASP A 14 -5.23 -14.06 10.42
CA ASP A 14 -5.29 -15.03 9.33
C ASP A 14 -5.38 -16.46 9.91
N THR A 15 -6.54 -17.07 9.72
CA THR A 15 -6.82 -18.46 10.09
C THR A 15 -6.72 -19.43 8.91
N SER A 16 -6.32 -18.96 7.72
CA SER A 16 -6.24 -19.78 6.51
C SER A 16 -5.09 -20.78 6.53
N THR A 17 -4.08 -20.53 7.35
CA THR A 17 -2.91 -21.40 7.51
C THR A 17 -3.03 -22.29 8.75
N LYS A 18 -2.30 -23.42 8.77
CA LYS A 18 -2.31 -24.37 9.91
C LYS A 18 -1.87 -23.70 11.23
N SER A 19 -1.03 -22.68 11.15
CA SER A 19 -0.68 -21.79 12.25
C SER A 19 -1.49 -20.50 12.13
N MET A 20 -2.40 -20.24 13.07
CA MET A 20 -3.10 -18.96 13.13
C MET A 20 -2.08 -17.83 13.21
N LYS A 21 -2.05 -16.96 12.20
CA LYS A 21 -1.23 -15.74 12.19
C LYS A 21 -2.10 -14.58 12.63
N TYR A 22 -1.52 -13.66 13.37
CA TYR A 22 -2.23 -12.45 13.80
C TYR A 22 -1.24 -11.34 14.09
N GLY A 23 -1.74 -10.11 14.13
CA GLY A 23 -0.94 -8.95 14.44
C GLY A 23 -1.75 -7.68 14.48
N ARG A 24 -1.05 -6.56 14.46
CA ARG A 24 -1.64 -5.23 14.35
C ARG A 24 -0.92 -4.45 13.26
N VAL A 25 -1.68 -3.65 12.53
CA VAL A 25 -1.13 -2.70 11.57
C VAL A 25 -1.71 -1.32 11.85
N TYR A 26 -0.82 -0.35 11.93
CA TYR A 26 -1.18 1.04 12.06
C TYR A 26 -1.12 1.68 10.69
N VAL A 27 -2.20 2.37 10.35
CA VAL A 27 -2.29 3.09 9.09
C VAL A 27 -2.36 4.57 9.40
N CYS A 28 -1.51 5.35 8.76
CA CYS A 28 -1.54 6.80 8.81
C CYS A 28 -1.83 7.31 7.40
N LEU A 29 -2.92 8.07 7.26
CA LEU A 29 -3.22 8.83 6.06
C LEU A 29 -3.03 10.32 6.38
N GLU A 30 -2.10 10.95 5.67
CA GLU A 30 -1.86 12.38 5.77
C GLU A 30 -2.63 13.12 4.69
N SER A 31 -3.24 14.25 5.05
CA SER A 31 -3.87 15.16 4.09
C SER A 31 -2.91 16.26 3.64
N GLY A 32 -3.02 16.69 2.38
CA GLY A 32 -2.28 17.82 1.82
C GLY A 32 -1.73 17.51 0.42
N GLU A 33 -0.94 18.43 -0.15
CA GLU A 33 -0.25 18.20 -1.43
C GLU A 33 0.69 16.99 -1.36
N ASP A 34 1.37 16.80 -0.23
CA ASP A 34 2.23 15.63 0.03
C ASP A 34 1.51 14.51 0.79
N ALA A 35 0.21 14.33 0.53
CA ALA A 35 -0.57 13.26 1.16
C ALA A 35 0.17 11.93 1.04
N SER A 36 0.31 11.22 2.17
CA SER A 36 1.02 9.95 2.22
C SER A 36 0.22 8.91 2.98
N LEU A 37 0.29 7.68 2.50
CA LEU A 37 -0.28 6.50 3.13
C LEU A 37 0.87 5.65 3.68
N THR A 38 0.93 5.53 4.99
CA THR A 38 1.95 4.74 5.69
C THR A 38 1.28 3.59 6.42
N LEU A 39 1.77 2.36 6.23
CA LEU A 39 1.43 1.22 7.08
C LEU A 39 2.65 0.83 7.93
N TYR A 40 2.40 0.64 9.23
CA TYR A 40 3.41 0.22 10.20
C TYR A 40 2.93 -1.00 10.99
N ASN A 41 3.68 -2.09 10.92
CA ASN A 41 3.34 -3.32 11.63
C ASN A 41 3.75 -3.29 13.12
N GLY A 42 2.89 -3.87 13.96
CA GLY A 42 3.10 -4.19 15.38
C GLY A 42 4.21 -5.18 15.68
N GLY A 43 5.32 -4.77 16.29
CA GLY A 43 6.38 -5.71 16.72
C GLY A 43 6.89 -6.60 15.58
N ASN A 44 6.84 -7.92 15.76
CA ASN A 44 7.22 -8.93 14.74
C ASN A 44 6.08 -9.29 13.75
N SER A 45 4.95 -8.58 13.80
CA SER A 45 3.83 -8.75 12.86
C SER A 45 4.29 -8.41 11.44
N LYS A 46 3.82 -9.18 10.46
CA LYS A 46 3.87 -8.82 9.04
C LYS A 46 2.49 -9.05 8.45
N LEU A 47 1.76 -7.96 8.16
CA LEU A 47 0.48 -8.04 7.46
C LEU A 47 0.69 -8.80 6.14
N PRO A 48 0.01 -9.94 5.92
CA PRO A 48 0.05 -10.61 4.63
C PRO A 48 -0.34 -9.66 3.50
N ALA A 49 0.41 -9.67 2.39
CA ALA A 49 0.22 -8.70 1.30
C ALA A 49 -1.20 -8.76 0.70
N TYR A 50 -1.77 -9.96 0.59
CA TYR A 50 -3.14 -10.16 0.10
C TYR A 50 -4.23 -9.55 1.01
N LEU A 51 -3.92 -9.14 2.24
CA LEU A 51 -4.85 -8.45 3.14
C LEU A 51 -4.80 -6.92 3.02
N ILE A 52 -3.92 -6.36 2.20
CA ILE A 52 -3.77 -4.91 2.06
C ILE A 52 -5.07 -4.23 1.60
N TYR A 53 -5.83 -4.90 0.73
CA TYR A 53 -7.13 -4.44 0.28
C TYR A 53 -8.07 -4.10 1.45
N PHE A 54 -8.16 -4.99 2.45
CA PHE A 54 -9.05 -4.78 3.58
C PHE A 54 -8.62 -3.58 4.42
N VAL A 55 -7.31 -3.37 4.55
CA VAL A 55 -6.77 -2.21 5.26
C VAL A 55 -7.20 -0.91 4.57
N LEU A 56 -7.06 -0.84 3.23
CA LEU A 56 -7.46 0.33 2.46
C LEU A 56 -8.96 0.59 2.58
N LYS A 57 -9.80 -0.44 2.42
CA LYS A 57 -11.26 -0.32 2.52
C LYS A 57 -11.70 0.15 3.91
N ILE A 58 -11.06 -0.31 4.97
CA ILE A 58 -11.34 0.18 6.33
C ILE A 58 -10.95 1.66 6.45
N VAL A 59 -9.75 2.03 6.01
CA VAL A 59 -9.19 3.39 6.19
C VAL A 59 -9.94 4.43 5.36
N PHE A 60 -10.18 4.16 4.09
CA PHE A 60 -10.81 5.10 3.17
C PHE A 60 -12.34 4.98 3.10
N GLY A 61 -12.93 3.93 3.68
CA GLY A 61 -14.38 3.70 3.72
C GLY A 61 -14.95 3.11 2.42
N SER A 62 -16.26 3.24 2.24
CA SER A 62 -16.96 2.73 1.04
C SER A 62 -16.49 3.36 -0.27
N GLU A 63 -15.97 4.59 -0.21
CA GLU A 63 -15.48 5.34 -1.39
C GLU A 63 -13.97 5.14 -1.65
N TRP A 64 -13.35 4.07 -1.11
CA TRP A 64 -11.90 3.92 -1.16
C TRP A 64 -11.34 3.88 -2.59
N ILE A 65 -12.00 3.20 -3.53
CA ILE A 65 -11.60 3.18 -4.95
C ILE A 65 -11.64 4.60 -5.52
N LYS A 66 -12.76 5.31 -5.33
CA LYS A 66 -12.93 6.68 -5.81
C LYS A 66 -11.87 7.64 -5.22
N ARG A 67 -11.50 7.44 -3.95
CA ARG A 67 -10.44 8.22 -3.31
C ARG A 67 -9.06 7.93 -3.91
N LEU A 68 -8.73 6.65 -4.14
CA LEU A 68 -7.49 6.25 -4.80
C LEU A 68 -7.41 6.80 -6.24
N ASP A 69 -8.52 6.75 -6.97
CA ASP A 69 -8.64 7.34 -8.30
C ASP A 69 -8.40 8.86 -8.25
N THR A 70 -9.06 9.57 -7.31
CA THR A 70 -8.87 11.01 -7.11
C THR A 70 -7.42 11.37 -6.79
N PHE A 71 -6.75 10.61 -5.92
CA PHE A 71 -5.33 10.85 -5.62
C PHE A 71 -4.45 10.63 -6.84
N HIS A 72 -4.76 9.61 -7.63
CA HIS A 72 -3.98 9.30 -8.81
C HIS A 72 -4.17 10.33 -9.93
N LEU A 73 -5.40 10.81 -10.14
CA LEU A 73 -5.72 11.89 -11.09
C LEU A 73 -5.08 13.23 -10.71
N ALA A 74 -4.77 13.45 -9.42
CA ALA A 74 -4.06 14.65 -8.97
C ALA A 74 -2.58 14.69 -9.38
N ARG A 75 -2.08 13.65 -10.05
CA ARG A 75 -0.67 13.54 -10.43
C ARG A 75 -0.36 14.36 -11.68
N SER A 76 0.79 15.04 -11.68
CA SER A 76 1.26 15.92 -12.76
C SER A 76 2.55 15.43 -13.44
N SER A 77 3.29 14.51 -12.81
CA SER A 77 4.60 14.04 -13.25
C SER A 77 4.53 12.90 -14.27
N ARG A 78 5.65 12.45 -14.85
CA ARG A 78 5.76 11.11 -15.48
C ARG A 78 6.01 10.04 -14.41
N TRP A 79 5.55 8.80 -14.59
CA TRP A 79 5.83 7.70 -13.64
C TRP A 79 6.19 6.40 -14.34
N GLN A 80 6.88 5.54 -13.61
CA GLN A 80 7.10 4.15 -13.97
C GLN A 80 7.09 3.29 -12.70
N VAL A 81 6.44 2.13 -12.77
CA VAL A 81 6.56 1.10 -11.73
C VAL A 81 7.63 0.08 -12.14
N GLU A 82 8.45 -0.33 -11.18
CA GLU A 82 9.38 -1.46 -11.34
C GLU A 82 9.22 -2.45 -10.19
N ILE A 83 9.22 -3.74 -10.54
CA ILE A 83 9.25 -4.84 -9.59
C ILE A 83 10.65 -5.43 -9.57
N ILE A 84 11.28 -5.43 -8.39
CA ILE A 84 12.63 -5.93 -8.19
C ILE A 84 12.58 -7.16 -7.29
N LEU A 85 13.03 -8.29 -7.84
CA LEU A 85 13.24 -9.53 -7.11
C LEU A 85 14.61 -9.49 -6.45
N LYS A 86 14.67 -9.36 -5.12
CA LYS A 86 15.94 -9.37 -4.36
C LYS A 86 16.38 -10.79 -4.01
N THR A 87 15.43 -11.62 -3.60
CA THR A 87 15.59 -13.05 -3.32
C THR A 87 14.29 -13.77 -3.69
N GLU A 88 14.25 -15.10 -3.60
CA GLU A 88 13.03 -15.89 -3.85
C GLU A 88 11.84 -15.40 -3.02
N ASP A 89 12.08 -15.05 -1.75
CA ASP A 89 11.03 -14.57 -0.84
C ASP A 89 10.94 -13.05 -0.69
N SER A 90 11.71 -12.25 -1.44
CA SER A 90 11.79 -10.80 -1.26
C SER A 90 11.54 -10.04 -2.56
N LYS A 91 10.44 -9.29 -2.59
CA LYS A 91 10.02 -8.43 -3.71
C LYS A 91 9.95 -6.97 -3.27
N GLU A 92 10.41 -6.07 -4.12
CA GLU A 92 10.24 -4.63 -3.97
C GLU A 92 9.46 -4.04 -5.14
N TYR A 93 8.40 -3.31 -4.83
CA TYR A 93 7.60 -2.55 -5.78
C TYR A 93 8.00 -1.09 -5.62
N ARG A 94 8.56 -0.51 -6.67
CA ARG A 94 9.08 0.86 -6.65
C ARG A 94 8.34 1.68 -7.69
N LEU A 95 7.95 2.88 -7.32
CA LEU A 95 7.43 3.86 -8.26
C LEU A 95 8.44 4.99 -8.38
N TYR A 96 8.89 5.20 -9.61
CA TYR A 96 9.72 6.33 -9.98
C TYR A 96 8.84 7.41 -10.58
N SER A 97 9.13 8.66 -10.26
CA SER A 97 8.46 9.80 -10.85
C SER A 97 9.43 10.91 -11.21
N CYS A 98 9.01 11.75 -12.15
CA CYS A 98 9.76 12.92 -12.59
C CYS A 98 8.79 14.07 -12.91
N GLU A 99 8.86 15.15 -12.14
CA GLU A 99 7.93 16.29 -12.27
C GLU A 99 8.13 17.12 -13.54
N ASP A 100 9.38 17.25 -13.99
CA ASP A 100 9.73 17.91 -15.24
C ASP A 100 10.95 17.22 -15.86
N SER A 101 11.05 17.24 -17.19
CA SER A 101 12.18 16.79 -18.01
C SER A 101 13.55 17.36 -17.60
N SER A 102 13.57 18.48 -16.88
CA SER A 102 14.77 19.10 -16.32
C SER A 102 15.28 18.46 -15.02
N ASN A 103 14.45 17.65 -14.35
CA ASN A 103 14.80 16.96 -13.12
C ASN A 103 15.25 15.52 -13.38
N GLU A 104 16.15 15.01 -12.52
CA GLU A 104 16.45 13.58 -12.53
C GLU A 104 15.24 12.81 -11.96
N PRO A 105 14.83 11.69 -12.60
CA PRO A 105 13.80 10.84 -12.05
C PRO A 105 14.24 10.25 -10.70
N CYS A 106 13.30 10.15 -9.76
CA CYS A 106 13.57 9.63 -8.43
C CYS A 106 12.50 8.64 -7.97
N CYS A 107 12.86 7.73 -7.08
CA CYS A 107 11.90 6.83 -6.46
C CYS A 107 11.05 7.64 -5.46
N SER A 108 9.76 7.81 -5.76
CA SER A 108 8.83 8.56 -4.90
C SER A 108 8.16 7.67 -3.87
N SER A 109 7.93 6.39 -4.21
CA SER A 109 7.22 5.44 -3.35
C SER A 109 7.77 4.03 -3.49
N LYS A 110 7.78 3.29 -2.37
CA LYS A 110 8.29 1.90 -2.32
C LYS A 110 7.47 1.04 -1.37
N ILE A 111 7.24 -0.19 -1.77
CA ILE A 111 6.67 -1.24 -0.93
C ILE A 111 7.59 -2.46 -0.97
N THR A 112 7.89 -3.02 0.19
CA THR A 112 8.71 -4.23 0.30
C THR A 112 7.87 -5.35 0.88
N VAL A 113 7.83 -6.47 0.19
CA VAL A 113 7.17 -7.71 0.62
C VAL A 113 8.23 -8.78 0.87
N LEU A 114 8.21 -9.35 2.07
CA LEU A 114 9.13 -10.40 2.51
C LEU A 114 8.34 -11.59 3.04
N ASN A 115 8.57 -12.76 2.46
CA ASN A 115 7.87 -14.02 2.74
C ASN A 115 6.34 -13.84 2.65
N GLY A 116 5.87 -13.12 1.63
CA GLY A 116 4.45 -12.81 1.40
C GLY A 116 3.81 -11.80 2.37
N GLY A 117 4.59 -11.20 3.29
CA GLY A 117 4.12 -10.17 4.23
C GLY A 117 4.72 -8.80 3.93
N ILE A 118 3.92 -7.73 4.09
CA ILE A 118 4.37 -6.34 3.92
C ILE A 118 5.37 -6.00 5.03
N ALA A 119 6.62 -5.78 4.65
CA ALA A 119 7.71 -5.41 5.55
C ALA A 119 7.79 -3.90 5.78
N SER A 120 7.64 -3.11 4.71
CA SER A 120 7.62 -1.64 4.77
C SER A 120 6.65 -1.07 3.74
N PHE A 121 5.90 -0.06 4.14
CA PHE A 121 4.94 0.62 3.28
C PHE A 121 4.81 2.07 3.73
N SER A 122 5.38 2.98 2.94
CA SER A 122 5.20 4.42 3.08
C SER A 122 5.23 4.99 1.67
N ILE A 123 4.06 5.34 1.16
CA ILE A 123 3.89 5.76 -0.23
C ILE A 123 3.15 7.08 -0.29
N GLN A 124 3.42 7.88 -1.30
CA GLN A 124 2.61 9.05 -1.61
C GLN A 124 1.21 8.58 -2.05
N ALA A 125 0.17 9.31 -1.68
CA ALA A 125 -1.20 8.92 -1.97
C ALA A 125 -1.46 8.83 -3.49
N LYS A 126 -0.83 9.73 -4.27
CA LYS A 126 -0.89 9.74 -5.75
C LYS A 126 -0.26 8.50 -6.40
N ASP A 127 0.65 7.84 -5.69
CA ASP A 127 1.38 6.65 -6.13
C ASP A 127 0.70 5.35 -5.68
N ALA A 128 -0.36 5.45 -4.86
CA ALA A 128 -1.00 4.29 -4.26
C ALA A 128 -1.62 3.35 -5.30
N THR A 129 -2.43 3.90 -6.21
CA THR A 129 -3.13 3.11 -7.24
C THR A 129 -2.20 2.20 -8.07
N PRO A 130 -1.17 2.72 -8.75
CA PRO A 130 -0.29 1.89 -9.58
C PRO A 130 0.51 0.87 -8.76
N LEU A 131 0.97 1.21 -7.56
CA LEU A 131 1.70 0.25 -6.71
C LEU A 131 0.78 -0.85 -6.15
N LEU A 132 -0.46 -0.51 -5.82
CA LEU A 132 -1.43 -1.47 -5.30
C LEU A 132 -1.87 -2.46 -6.38
N LYS A 133 -1.99 -2.04 -7.64
CA LYS A 133 -2.25 -2.93 -8.78
C LYS A 133 -1.24 -4.09 -8.79
N GLU A 134 0.05 -3.77 -8.87
CA GLU A 134 1.10 -4.79 -8.96
C GLU A 134 1.12 -5.74 -7.75
N ILE A 135 0.90 -5.20 -6.54
CA ILE A 135 0.85 -6.04 -5.33
C ILE A 135 -0.33 -6.98 -5.34
N ILE A 136 -1.49 -6.52 -5.81
CA ILE A 136 -2.70 -7.33 -5.89
C ILE A 136 -2.57 -8.40 -6.98
N GLU A 137 -1.89 -8.11 -8.09
CA GLU A 137 -1.64 -9.12 -9.12
C GLU A 137 -0.69 -10.22 -8.62
N ASP A 138 0.37 -9.84 -7.90
CA ASP A 138 1.33 -10.78 -7.32
C ASP A 138 0.79 -11.52 -6.08
N TYR A 139 -0.06 -10.84 -5.29
CA TYR A 139 -0.67 -11.35 -4.06
C TYR A 139 -2.18 -11.13 -4.11
N PRO A 140 -2.89 -11.88 -4.98
CA PRO A 140 -4.33 -11.73 -5.14
C PRO A 140 -5.03 -11.94 -3.81
N PRO A 141 -6.03 -11.11 -3.48
CA PRO A 141 -6.87 -11.34 -2.32
C PRO A 141 -7.38 -12.79 -2.36
N ILE A 142 -7.14 -13.53 -1.28
CA ILE A 142 -7.46 -14.94 -1.24
C ILE A 142 -8.99 -15.10 -1.11
N PHE A 143 -9.66 -15.33 -2.23
CA PHE A 143 -11.11 -15.60 -2.33
C PHE A 143 -11.41 -17.07 -2.10
N LEU A 144 -11.12 -17.57 -0.91
CA LEU A 144 -11.42 -18.97 -0.61
C LEU A 144 -12.96 -19.14 -0.49
N PRO A 145 -13.59 -20.11 -1.19
CA PRO A 145 -15.04 -20.36 -1.10
C PRO A 145 -15.54 -20.63 0.33
N ARG A 146 -14.67 -21.10 1.23
CA ARG A 146 -14.93 -21.22 2.67
C ARG A 146 -15.17 -19.87 3.38
N TYR A 147 -14.87 -18.76 2.72
CA TYR A 147 -14.93 -17.39 3.23
C TYR A 147 -16.05 -16.55 2.61
N LYS A 148 -16.91 -17.14 1.75
CA LYS A 148 -18.11 -16.45 1.21
C LYS A 148 -19.07 -15.92 2.28
N ASN A 149 -18.96 -16.41 3.52
CA ASN A 149 -19.73 -15.94 4.68
C ASN A 149 -18.89 -15.18 5.73
N TYR A 150 -17.60 -14.96 5.49
CA TYR A 150 -16.71 -14.30 6.43
C TYR A 150 -16.83 -12.78 6.28
N ARG A 151 -17.83 -12.22 6.99
CA ARG A 151 -17.96 -10.77 7.17
C ARG A 151 -16.64 -10.18 7.69
N TYR A 152 -16.32 -8.95 7.27
CA TYR A 152 -15.17 -8.11 7.68
C TYR A 152 -14.72 -8.28 9.16
N THR A 153 -15.66 -8.60 10.05
CA THR A 153 -15.51 -8.93 11.46
C THR A 153 -14.52 -10.05 11.81
N TYR A 154 -14.09 -10.92 10.88
CA TYR A 154 -13.15 -12.00 11.22
C TYR A 154 -11.69 -11.69 10.90
N PHE A 155 -11.42 -10.88 9.87
CA PHE A 155 -10.07 -10.41 9.59
C PHE A 155 -9.71 -9.25 10.52
N PHE A 156 -10.67 -8.38 10.84
CA PHE A 156 -10.52 -7.29 11.79
C PHE A 156 -11.57 -7.45 12.92
N PRO A 157 -11.29 -8.25 13.96
CA PRO A 157 -12.25 -8.53 15.02
C PRO A 157 -12.64 -7.26 15.76
N THR A 158 -13.87 -6.79 15.55
CA THR A 158 -14.40 -5.55 16.14
C THR A 158 -14.64 -5.66 17.65
N ASN A 159 -14.68 -6.87 18.22
CA ASN A 159 -15.08 -7.09 19.61
C ASN A 159 -14.00 -7.73 20.51
N ASN A 160 -12.84 -8.15 19.97
CA ASN A 160 -11.79 -8.87 20.72
C ASN A 160 -10.41 -8.19 20.65
N PHE A 161 -10.38 -6.86 20.64
CA PHE A 161 -9.14 -6.06 20.61
C PHE A 161 -8.15 -6.41 21.75
N PHE A 162 -8.64 -6.91 22.89
CA PHE A 162 -7.83 -7.18 24.09
C PHE A 162 -6.84 -8.35 23.97
N PHE A 163 -7.01 -9.25 23.00
CA PHE A 163 -6.17 -10.47 22.89
C PHE A 163 -4.94 -10.31 21.98
N TYR A 164 -4.82 -9.20 21.24
CA TYR A 164 -3.70 -8.99 20.32
C TYR A 164 -2.68 -8.05 20.94
N PRO A 165 -1.41 -8.47 21.11
CA PRO A 165 -0.39 -7.66 21.78
C PRO A 165 -0.25 -6.30 21.11
N ASN A 166 -0.35 -5.25 21.93
CA ASN A 166 -0.25 -3.86 21.49
C ASN A 166 1.20 -3.35 21.60
N GLU A 167 2.16 -4.22 21.29
CA GLU A 167 3.59 -3.92 21.38
C GLU A 167 4.00 -3.01 20.22
N LEU A 168 3.57 -1.75 20.26
CA LEU A 168 3.98 -0.75 19.31
C LEU A 168 4.17 0.59 19.99
N ASN A 169 5.36 1.16 19.79
CA ASN A 169 5.64 2.51 20.23
C ASN A 169 5.28 3.49 19.10
N LEU A 170 4.06 4.05 19.17
CA LEU A 170 3.58 5.05 18.21
C LEU A 170 4.44 6.32 18.17
N ALA A 171 5.16 6.63 19.25
CA ALA A 171 6.09 7.75 19.26
C ALA A 171 7.25 7.57 18.26
N LYS A 172 7.53 6.32 17.84
CA LYS A 172 8.55 6.02 16.81
C LYS A 172 8.02 6.13 15.37
N LEU A 173 6.71 6.25 15.17
CA LEU A 173 6.12 6.30 13.83
C LEU A 173 6.63 7.49 12.99
N PRO A 174 6.78 8.72 13.52
CA PRO A 174 7.32 9.84 12.74
C PRO A 174 8.77 9.61 12.28
N GLU A 175 9.60 9.05 13.16
CA GLU A 175 11.00 8.74 12.85
C GLU A 175 11.10 7.64 11.79
N LEU A 176 10.32 6.56 11.96
CA LEU A 176 10.24 5.48 10.97
C LEU A 176 9.78 6.00 9.61
N LYS A 177 8.73 6.82 9.59
CA LYS A 177 8.21 7.42 8.36
C LYS A 177 9.30 8.23 7.66
N ARG A 178 9.98 9.11 8.40
CA ARG A 178 11.09 9.91 7.86
C ARG A 178 12.19 9.02 7.29
N ARG A 179 12.56 7.96 8.01
CA ARG A 179 13.56 6.98 7.57
C ARG A 179 13.15 6.30 6.27
N LEU A 180 11.92 5.78 6.19
CA LEU A 180 11.39 5.12 4.99
C LEU A 180 11.33 6.07 3.79
N GLN A 181 10.93 7.32 4.00
CA GLN A 181 10.91 8.35 2.95
C GLN A 181 12.34 8.68 2.46
N GLN A 182 13.30 8.83 3.38
CA GLN A 182 14.70 9.06 3.04
C GLN A 182 15.32 7.87 2.30
N GLU A 183 15.05 6.64 2.76
CA GLU A 183 15.47 5.40 2.11
C GLU A 183 14.84 5.22 0.72
N THR A 184 13.67 5.81 0.48
CA THR A 184 12.99 5.74 -0.83
C THR A 184 13.59 6.80 -1.76
N ALA A 185 13.69 8.05 -1.31
CA ALA A 185 14.24 9.15 -2.10
C ALA A 185 15.72 8.97 -2.48
N SER A 186 16.48 8.14 -1.76
CA SER A 186 17.88 7.83 -2.10
C SER A 186 18.04 6.85 -3.28
N ILE A 187 16.95 6.22 -3.72
CA ILE A 187 16.96 5.27 -4.83
C ILE A 187 16.82 6.03 -6.15
N LYS A 188 17.84 5.90 -7.01
CA LYS A 188 17.83 6.43 -8.37
C LYS A 188 17.51 5.33 -9.38
N PRO A 189 16.60 5.55 -10.34
CA PRO A 189 16.40 4.65 -11.47
C PRO A 189 17.53 4.78 -12.49
N GLU A 190 17.61 3.81 -13.39
CA GLU A 190 18.37 3.96 -14.64
C GLU A 190 17.63 4.96 -15.55
N ILE A 191 18.28 6.08 -15.87
CA ILE A 191 17.65 7.24 -16.54
C ILE A 191 17.08 6.86 -17.91
N ASP A 192 17.84 6.12 -18.71
CA ASP A 192 17.41 5.77 -20.07
C ASP A 192 16.22 4.80 -20.06
N SER A 193 16.25 3.79 -19.19
CA SER A 193 15.12 2.87 -18.98
C SER A 193 13.87 3.63 -18.51
N PHE A 194 14.04 4.63 -17.63
CA PHE A 194 12.93 5.45 -17.17
C PHE A 194 12.23 6.18 -18.32
N TRP A 195 12.98 6.95 -19.12
CA TRP A 195 12.36 7.74 -20.19
C TRP A 195 11.70 6.90 -21.29
N GLN A 196 12.18 5.67 -21.50
CA GLN A 196 11.59 4.73 -22.44
C GLN A 196 10.27 4.13 -21.96
N LYS A 197 10.12 3.90 -20.64
CA LYS A 197 8.99 3.17 -20.06
C LYS A 197 8.01 4.05 -19.29
N ALA A 198 8.39 5.29 -18.99
CA ALA A 198 7.58 6.17 -18.16
C ALA A 198 6.31 6.63 -18.88
N ILE A 199 5.20 6.52 -18.17
CA ILE A 199 3.85 6.90 -18.57
C ILE A 199 3.61 8.36 -18.18
N ALA A 200 2.96 9.12 -19.06
CA ALA A 200 2.64 10.53 -18.80
C ALA A 200 1.56 10.70 -17.72
N ALA A 201 1.51 11.88 -17.09
CA ALA A 201 0.43 12.21 -16.18
C ALA A 201 -0.92 12.18 -16.92
N GLY A 202 -1.94 11.57 -16.32
CA GLY A 202 -3.29 11.53 -16.90
C GLY A 202 -3.46 10.60 -18.10
N GLU A 203 -2.45 9.81 -18.48
CA GLU A 203 -2.65 8.76 -19.50
C GLU A 203 -3.53 7.63 -18.93
N PRO A 204 -4.69 7.31 -19.57
CA PRO A 204 -5.67 6.38 -19.00
C PRO A 204 -5.18 4.93 -18.87
N SER A 205 -4.21 4.53 -19.70
CA SER A 205 -3.92 3.12 -20.00
C SER A 205 -3.46 2.29 -18.79
N GLY A 206 -2.83 2.88 -17.79
CA GLY A 206 -2.49 2.19 -16.53
C GLY A 206 -3.48 2.44 -15.39
N ILE A 207 -4.25 3.53 -15.46
CA ILE A 207 -5.15 4.00 -14.40
C ILE A 207 -6.45 3.22 -14.44
N GLU A 208 -7.05 3.14 -15.63
CA GLU A 208 -8.29 2.40 -15.85
C GLU A 208 -8.07 0.93 -15.52
N GLU A 209 -6.98 0.32 -15.97
CA GLU A 209 -6.67 -1.08 -15.65
C GLU A 209 -6.48 -1.29 -14.14
N SER A 210 -5.74 -0.41 -13.46
CA SER A 210 -5.54 -0.49 -12.01
C SER A 210 -6.85 -0.31 -11.24
N ILE A 211 -7.65 0.69 -11.61
CA ILE A 211 -8.93 0.99 -10.95
C ILE A 211 -9.98 -0.07 -11.29
N GLU A 212 -10.05 -0.56 -12.52
CA GLU A 212 -10.92 -1.67 -12.91
C GLU A 212 -10.51 -2.97 -12.23
N ALA A 213 -9.21 -3.25 -12.06
CA ALA A 213 -8.76 -4.37 -11.23
C ALA A 213 -9.28 -4.22 -9.78
N LEU A 214 -9.15 -3.03 -9.20
CA LEU A 214 -9.66 -2.74 -7.85
C LEU A 214 -11.20 -2.81 -7.76
N LYS A 215 -11.94 -2.39 -8.80
CA LYS A 215 -13.40 -2.50 -8.90
C LYS A 215 -13.84 -3.95 -9.07
N CYS A 216 -13.15 -4.73 -9.90
CA CYS A 216 -13.39 -6.16 -10.05
C CYS A 216 -13.27 -6.86 -8.70
N LEU A 217 -12.25 -6.53 -7.90
CA LEU A 217 -12.13 -7.04 -6.53
C LEU A 217 -13.34 -6.66 -5.67
N GLU A 218 -13.86 -5.43 -5.77
CA GLU A 218 -15.05 -5.04 -5.01
C GLU A 218 -16.29 -5.85 -5.40
N VAL A 219 -16.49 -6.12 -6.70
CA VAL A 219 -17.58 -6.98 -7.17
C VAL A 219 -17.42 -8.42 -6.67
N PHE A 220 -16.20 -8.96 -6.63
CA PHE A 220 -15.95 -10.30 -6.07
C PHE A 220 -16.14 -10.37 -4.54
N LEU A 221 -16.19 -9.23 -3.85
CA LEU A 221 -16.34 -9.13 -2.39
C LEU A 221 -17.75 -8.74 -1.92
N ALA A 222 -18.64 -8.30 -2.82
CA ALA A 222 -20.03 -7.92 -2.53
C ALA A 222 -20.96 -9.15 -2.52
#